data_AF-A0A7J7CGT6-F1
#
_entry.id   AF-A0A7J7CGT6-F1
#
_cell.length_a   1.000
_cell.length_b   1.000
_cell.length_c   1.000
_cell.angle_alpha   90.00
_cell.angle_beta   90.00
_cell.angle_gamma   90.00
#
_symmetry.space_group_name_H-M   'P 1'
#
loop_
_entity.id
_entity.type
_entity.pdbx_description
1 polymer ?
#
loop_
_entity_poly.entity_id
_entity_poly.type
_entity_poly.pdbx_seq_one_letter_code
_entity_poly.pdbx_strand_id
1 'polypeptide(L)'
;MSRYLKTAVASQIPAEFHRDFISSIDKGKIKKVPTWGMSARFHQVPGAILLGDALDMRHPLIGGGMRVALSDVVPLRDLLRPLHNLNDASAVCRHLQPFYTLREVPSIHRRQSCTDFFVCLLVQLRWNYDKHVSLFSVMDMDRGSNVSSETIALVAGLNPPRMNLLHNLCSTAIGVSSRLLLPFPSPQRLLVTARITLGAATIILAALKGY
;
A
#
# COMPACT_ATOMS: atom_id res chain seq x y z
N MET A 1 -21.31 -13.60 9.17
CA MET A 1 -19.86 -13.38 9.36
C MET A 1 -19.20 -14.57 10.04
N SER A 2 -19.60 -14.93 11.27
CA SER A 2 -19.08 -16.12 11.98
C SER A 2 -19.10 -17.40 11.12
N ARG A 3 -20.25 -17.73 10.49
CA ARG A 3 -20.36 -18.86 9.55
C ARG A 3 -19.30 -18.81 8.43
N TYR A 4 -19.12 -17.66 7.77
CA TYR A 4 -18.15 -17.50 6.69
C TYR A 4 -16.71 -17.71 7.17
N LEU A 5 -16.36 -17.17 8.35
CA LEU A 5 -15.03 -17.36 8.93
C LEU A 5 -14.77 -18.84 9.23
N LYS A 6 -15.74 -19.57 9.76
CA LYS A 6 -15.62 -21.01 10.05
C LYS A 6 -15.56 -21.88 8.80
N THR A 7 -16.34 -21.57 7.75
CA THR A 7 -16.46 -22.44 6.58
C THR A 7 -15.45 -22.13 5.48
N ALA A 8 -15.13 -20.85 5.27
CA ALA A 8 -14.30 -20.42 4.14
C ALA A 8 -12.87 -20.03 4.56
N VAL A 9 -12.69 -19.48 5.76
CA VAL A 9 -11.38 -18.95 6.21
C VAL A 9 -10.63 -19.94 7.09
N ALA A 10 -11.32 -20.68 7.97
CA ALA A 10 -10.66 -21.57 8.94
C ALA A 10 -9.72 -22.59 8.30
N SER A 11 -10.09 -23.15 7.15
CA SER A 11 -9.25 -24.10 6.40
C SER A 11 -7.98 -23.50 5.77
N GLN A 12 -7.88 -22.16 5.73
CA GLN A 12 -6.70 -21.43 5.25
C GLN A 12 -5.75 -21.02 6.39
N ILE A 13 -6.16 -21.20 7.64
CA ILE A 13 -5.37 -20.82 8.82
C ILE A 13 -4.43 -21.98 9.19
N PRO A 14 -3.17 -21.71 9.58
CA PRO A 14 -2.25 -22.73 10.08
C PRO A 14 -2.85 -23.48 11.28
N ALA A 15 -2.51 -24.77 11.40
CA ALA A 15 -3.07 -25.66 12.41
C ALA A 15 -2.85 -25.15 13.84
N GLU A 16 -1.71 -24.50 14.06
CA GLU A 16 -1.28 -23.92 15.33
C GLU A 16 -2.24 -22.83 15.83
N PHE A 17 -2.82 -22.04 14.92
CA PHE A 17 -3.73 -20.94 15.26
C PHE A 17 -5.21 -21.32 15.15
N HIS A 18 -5.52 -22.51 14.66
CA HIS A 18 -6.90 -22.90 14.34
C HIS A 18 -7.81 -22.91 15.58
N ARG A 19 -7.31 -23.45 16.71
CA ARG A 19 -8.08 -23.50 17.97
C ARG A 19 -8.44 -22.10 18.47
N ASP A 20 -7.47 -21.20 18.50
CA ASP A 20 -7.65 -19.83 18.98
C ASP A 20 -8.53 -19.00 18.05
N PHE A 21 -8.42 -19.23 16.74
CA PHE A 21 -9.28 -18.62 15.73
C PHE A 21 -10.76 -19.00 15.94
N ILE A 22 -11.07 -20.29 16.09
CA ILE A 22 -12.45 -20.76 16.32
C ILE A 22 -12.98 -20.24 17.66
N SER A 23 -12.19 -20.35 18.73
CA SER A 23 -12.54 -19.85 20.08
C SER A 23 -12.87 -18.35 20.05
N SER A 24 -12.09 -17.56 19.30
CA SER A 24 -12.32 -16.11 19.18
C SER A 24 -13.59 -15.78 18.40
N ILE A 25 -13.96 -16.60 17.41
CA ILE A 25 -15.23 -16.46 16.69
C ILE A 25 -16.42 -16.77 17.60
N ASP A 26 -16.32 -17.80 18.45
CA ASP A 26 -17.38 -18.20 19.39
C ASP A 26 -17.62 -17.16 20.48
N LYS A 27 -16.59 -16.43 20.89
CA LYS A 27 -16.70 -15.25 21.78
C LYS A 27 -17.50 -14.09 21.16
N GLY A 28 -17.75 -14.09 19.85
CA GLY A 28 -18.72 -13.21 19.19
C GLY A 28 -18.30 -11.74 18.99
N LYS A 29 -17.10 -11.32 19.39
CA LYS A 29 -16.63 -9.92 19.30
C LYS A 29 -16.05 -9.55 17.93
N ILE A 30 -16.78 -9.82 16.84
CA ILE A 30 -16.31 -9.53 15.48
C ILE A 30 -16.67 -8.09 15.09
N LYS A 31 -15.65 -7.22 15.04
CA LYS A 31 -15.79 -5.85 14.52
C LYS A 31 -15.57 -5.82 13.02
N LYS A 32 -16.31 -4.95 12.33
CA LYS A 32 -16.08 -4.62 10.92
C LYS A 32 -15.77 -3.14 10.82
N VAL A 33 -14.72 -2.82 10.09
CA VAL A 33 -14.35 -1.44 9.77
C VAL A 33 -14.37 -1.33 8.25
N PRO A 34 -15.09 -0.35 7.68
CA PRO A 34 -15.10 -0.18 6.24
C PRO A 34 -13.72 0.30 5.76
N THR A 35 -13.26 -0.25 4.65
CA THR A 35 -12.00 0.13 4.01
C THR A 35 -12.30 1.09 2.86
N TRP A 36 -11.80 2.31 2.95
CA TRP A 36 -11.98 3.36 1.94
C TRP A 36 -10.63 3.72 1.33
N GLY A 37 -10.67 4.19 0.08
CA GLY A 37 -9.56 4.88 -0.57
C GLY A 37 -9.99 6.31 -0.87
N MET A 38 -9.17 7.29 -0.48
CA MET A 38 -9.41 8.69 -0.74
C MET A 38 -8.08 9.35 -1.12
N SER A 39 -7.96 9.77 -2.36
CA SER A 39 -6.79 10.51 -2.82
C SER A 39 -6.76 11.91 -2.22
N ALA A 40 -5.58 12.36 -1.83
CA ALA A 40 -5.35 13.72 -1.36
C ALA A 40 -5.89 14.77 -2.34
N ARG A 41 -6.77 15.65 -1.86
CA ARG A 41 -7.24 16.84 -2.57
C ARG A 41 -7.01 18.06 -1.71
N PHE A 42 -5.98 18.82 -2.03
CA PHE A 42 -5.59 19.98 -1.24
C PHE A 42 -6.54 21.14 -1.52
N HIS A 43 -7.32 21.50 -0.50
CA HIS A 43 -8.13 22.71 -0.50
C HIS A 43 -7.67 23.54 0.68
N GLN A 44 -7.03 24.67 0.40
CA GLN A 44 -6.55 25.57 1.43
C GLN A 44 -7.73 26.33 2.04
N VAL A 45 -7.99 26.06 3.31
CA VAL A 45 -8.97 26.81 4.12
C VAL A 45 -8.19 27.60 5.16
N PRO A 46 -8.17 28.95 5.09
CA PRO A 46 -7.48 29.76 6.09
C PRO A 46 -7.92 29.40 7.51
N GLY A 47 -6.95 29.15 8.39
CA GLY A 47 -7.20 28.78 9.80
C GLY A 47 -7.48 27.30 10.05
N ALA A 48 -7.47 26.45 9.02
CA ALA A 48 -7.63 25.01 9.16
C ALA A 48 -6.50 24.24 8.44
N ILE A 49 -6.07 23.12 9.03
CA ILE A 49 -5.07 22.22 8.45
C ILE A 49 -5.64 20.80 8.49
N LEU A 50 -5.69 20.14 7.34
CA LEU A 50 -6.18 18.77 7.21
C LEU A 50 -5.01 17.79 7.14
N LEU A 51 -5.04 16.73 7.97
CA LEU A 51 -3.94 15.77 8.11
C LEU A 51 -4.46 14.33 8.25
N GLY A 52 -3.55 13.37 8.05
CA GLY A 52 -3.80 11.94 8.22
C GLY A 52 -4.89 11.41 7.28
N ASP A 53 -5.65 10.43 7.76
CA ASP A 53 -6.75 9.81 7.01
C ASP A 53 -7.82 10.82 6.59
N ALA A 54 -7.98 11.95 7.28
CA ALA A 54 -8.91 12.99 6.86
C ALA A 54 -8.47 13.70 5.56
N LEU A 55 -7.16 13.68 5.24
CA LEU A 55 -6.59 14.24 4.01
C LEU A 55 -6.39 13.17 2.94
N ASP A 56 -5.90 11.98 3.33
CA ASP A 56 -5.46 10.95 2.41
C ASP A 56 -5.65 9.55 3.04
N MET A 57 -6.74 8.85 2.66
CA MET A 57 -7.02 7.50 3.14
C MET A 57 -6.52 6.45 2.16
N ARG A 58 -5.94 5.38 2.71
CA ARG A 58 -5.43 4.23 1.95
C ARG A 58 -6.00 2.92 2.47
N HIS A 59 -5.88 1.90 1.64
CA HIS A 59 -6.18 0.54 2.07
C HIS A 59 -5.27 0.14 3.26
N PRO A 60 -5.82 -0.34 4.40
CA PRO A 60 -5.04 -0.59 5.62
C PRO A 60 -4.15 -1.85 5.55
N LEU A 61 -3.96 -2.46 4.37
CA LEU A 61 -3.35 -3.79 4.23
C LEU A 61 -1.89 -3.80 4.73
N ILE A 62 -1.18 -2.70 4.51
CA ILE A 62 0.22 -2.52 4.89
C ILE A 62 0.36 -1.73 6.21
N GLY A 63 -0.76 -1.30 6.81
CA GLY A 63 -0.72 -0.47 8.02
C GLY A 63 -0.03 0.89 7.85
N GLY A 64 0.04 1.41 6.63
CA GLY A 64 0.80 2.62 6.28
C GLY A 64 0.16 3.97 6.64
N GLY A 65 -1.09 3.99 7.11
CA GLY A 65 -1.83 5.23 7.41
C GLY A 65 -1.17 6.05 8.51
N MET A 66 -0.95 5.44 9.68
CA MET A 66 -0.29 6.08 10.83
C MET A 66 1.12 6.58 10.50
N ARG A 67 1.88 5.82 9.70
CA ARG A 67 3.22 6.23 9.26
C ARG A 67 3.18 7.53 8.47
N VAL A 68 2.25 7.65 7.54
CA VAL A 68 2.13 8.88 6.74
C VAL A 68 1.69 10.02 7.63
N ALA A 69 0.68 9.82 8.49
CA ALA A 69 0.27 10.85 9.45
C ALA A 69 1.45 11.36 10.30
N LEU A 70 2.30 10.46 10.82
CA LEU A 70 3.50 10.84 11.58
C LEU A 70 4.58 11.50 10.73
N SER A 71 4.74 11.08 9.47
CA SER A 71 5.71 11.69 8.55
C SER A 71 5.38 13.15 8.21
N ASP A 72 4.12 13.55 8.44
CA ASP A 72 3.63 14.89 8.14
C ASP A 72 3.87 15.86 9.28
N VAL A 73 3.96 15.33 10.51
CA VAL A 73 4.16 16.11 11.72
C VAL A 73 5.49 16.86 11.69
N VAL A 74 6.57 16.22 11.20
CA VAL A 74 7.90 16.85 11.22
C VAL A 74 7.98 18.05 10.26
N PRO A 75 7.65 17.93 8.95
CA PRO A 75 7.63 19.08 8.06
C PRO A 75 6.66 20.18 8.51
N LEU A 76 5.48 19.78 9.02
CA LEU A 76 4.51 20.74 9.53
C LEU A 76 5.04 21.51 10.74
N ARG A 77 5.63 20.81 11.72
CA ARG A 77 6.25 21.42 12.90
C ARG A 77 7.34 22.41 12.48
N ASP A 78 8.20 22.02 11.55
CA ASP A 78 9.33 22.85 11.13
C ASP A 78 8.87 24.12 10.41
N LEU A 79 7.78 24.05 9.64
CA LEU A 79 7.14 25.22 9.03
C LEU A 79 6.35 26.08 10.03
N LEU A 80 5.78 25.49 11.09
CA LEU A 80 5.07 26.25 12.12
C LEU A 80 6.03 26.91 13.12
N ARG A 81 7.19 26.32 13.37
CA ARG A 81 8.18 26.80 14.36
C ARG A 81 8.59 28.28 14.25
N PRO A 82 8.83 28.86 13.05
CA PRO A 82 9.18 30.28 12.94
C PRO A 82 7.99 31.23 13.13
N LEU A 83 6.74 30.73 13.13
CA LEU A 83 5.55 31.54 13.27
C LEU A 83 5.26 31.82 14.75
N HIS A 84 5.46 33.08 15.15
CA HIS A 84 5.18 33.54 16.52
C HIS A 84 3.72 33.98 16.71
N ASN A 85 3.00 34.22 15.60
CA ASN A 85 1.60 34.62 15.60
C ASN A 85 0.81 33.74 14.61
N LEU A 86 -0.20 33.03 15.12
CA LEU A 86 -1.08 32.16 14.33
C LEU A 86 -2.45 32.79 14.06
N ASN A 87 -2.71 34.01 14.53
CA ASN A 87 -3.99 34.70 14.36
C ASN A 87 -4.22 35.21 12.93
N ASP A 88 -3.14 35.43 12.17
CA ASP A 88 -3.24 35.76 10.74
C ASP A 88 -3.35 34.48 9.91
N ALA A 89 -4.58 33.98 9.78
CA ALA A 89 -4.91 32.78 9.02
C ALA A 89 -4.39 32.82 7.57
N SER A 90 -4.35 34.00 6.93
CA SER A 90 -3.92 34.17 5.55
C SER A 90 -2.40 34.14 5.42
N ALA A 91 -1.67 34.75 6.35
CA ALA A 91 -0.21 34.64 6.42
C ALA A 91 0.24 33.21 6.73
N VAL A 92 -0.40 32.54 7.68
CA VAL A 92 -0.12 31.13 8.01
C VAL A 92 -0.39 30.23 6.81
N CYS A 93 -1.51 30.43 6.09
CA CYS A 93 -1.84 29.64 4.90
C CYS A 93 -0.78 29.78 3.80
N ARG A 94 -0.31 31.01 3.52
CA ARG A 94 0.77 31.25 2.56
C ARG A 94 2.09 30.61 3.01
N HIS A 95 2.40 30.67 4.31
CA HIS A 95 3.61 30.06 4.85
C HIS A 95 3.58 28.52 4.78
N LEU A 96 2.40 27.92 4.88
CA LEU A 96 2.20 26.47 4.75
C LEU A 96 2.06 25.99 3.30
N GLN A 97 2.09 26.89 2.31
CA GLN A 97 2.03 26.49 0.90
C GLN A 97 3.09 25.43 0.51
N PRO A 98 4.36 25.51 0.97
CA PRO A 98 5.35 24.46 0.72
C PRO A 98 4.96 23.10 1.31
N PHE A 99 4.25 23.06 2.45
CA PHE A 99 3.73 21.80 3.00
C PHE A 99 2.77 21.14 2.01
N TYR A 100 1.84 21.90 1.46
CA TYR A 100 0.86 21.39 0.50
C TYR A 100 1.52 21.00 -0.82
N THR A 101 2.44 21.82 -1.34
CA THR A 101 3.21 21.49 -2.55
C THR A 101 4.05 20.24 -2.36
N LEU A 102 4.71 20.04 -1.21
CA LEU A 102 5.49 18.81 -0.93
C LEU A 102 4.62 17.54 -0.89
N ARG A 103 3.30 17.69 -0.75
CA ARG A 103 2.35 16.58 -0.68
C ARG A 103 1.52 16.42 -1.95
N GLU A 104 1.36 17.47 -2.74
CA GLU A 104 0.94 17.42 -4.14
C GLU A 104 2.05 16.81 -5.03
N VAL A 105 3.30 17.24 -4.82
CA VAL A 105 4.48 16.84 -5.57
C VAL A 105 5.02 15.52 -5.00
N PRO A 106 5.45 14.56 -5.82
CA PRO A 106 4.99 13.16 -5.77
C PRO A 106 5.69 12.24 -4.75
N SER A 107 6.23 12.82 -3.69
CA SER A 107 7.00 12.16 -2.62
C SER A 107 6.16 11.19 -1.79
N ILE A 108 4.85 11.39 -1.75
CA ILE A 108 3.89 10.58 -0.97
C ILE A 108 3.05 9.71 -1.90
N HIS A 109 2.72 10.20 -3.11
CA HIS A 109 2.26 9.37 -4.23
C HIS A 109 3.23 8.21 -4.51
N ARG A 110 4.54 8.39 -4.36
CA ARG A 110 5.55 7.31 -4.49
C ARG A 110 5.35 6.18 -3.46
N ARG A 111 4.90 6.49 -2.25
CA ARG A 111 4.65 5.52 -1.16
C ARG A 111 3.23 4.94 -1.21
N GLN A 112 2.27 5.74 -1.70
CA GLN A 112 0.90 5.33 -2.04
C GLN A 112 0.88 4.28 -3.14
N SER A 113 1.49 4.59 -4.29
CA SER A 113 1.48 3.75 -5.48
C SER A 113 2.11 2.38 -5.24
N CYS A 114 3.06 2.26 -4.31
CA CYS A 114 3.65 0.97 -3.97
C CYS A 114 2.78 0.13 -3.03
N THR A 115 2.09 0.77 -2.10
CA THR A 115 1.09 0.08 -1.27
C THR A 115 -0.08 -0.38 -2.15
N ASP A 116 -0.55 0.50 -3.03
CA ASP A 116 -1.60 0.21 -4.00
C ASP A 116 -1.14 -0.84 -5.02
N PHE A 117 0.15 -0.85 -5.40
CA PHE A 117 0.75 -1.92 -6.21
C PHE A 117 0.61 -3.28 -5.55
N PHE A 118 1.06 -3.42 -4.31
CA PHE A 118 0.98 -4.70 -3.61
C PHE A 118 -0.46 -5.11 -3.31
N VAL A 119 -1.35 -4.18 -3.01
CA VAL A 119 -2.79 -4.44 -2.84
C VAL A 119 -3.40 -4.91 -4.17
N CYS A 120 -3.15 -4.21 -5.28
CA CYS A 120 -3.61 -4.61 -6.61
C CYS A 120 -3.05 -5.98 -7.01
N LEU A 121 -1.75 -6.21 -6.79
CA LEU A 121 -1.10 -7.48 -7.06
C LEU A 121 -1.76 -8.60 -6.25
N LEU A 122 -1.97 -8.38 -4.96
CA LEU A 122 -2.62 -9.34 -4.06
C LEU A 122 -4.06 -9.64 -4.47
N VAL A 123 -4.84 -8.62 -4.81
CA VAL A 123 -6.23 -8.78 -5.25
C VAL A 123 -6.30 -9.53 -6.58
N GLN A 124 -5.48 -9.17 -7.56
CA GLN A 124 -5.45 -9.81 -8.88
C GLN A 124 -4.95 -11.26 -8.82
N LEU A 125 -3.95 -11.55 -7.99
CA LEU A 125 -3.46 -12.91 -7.75
C LEU A 125 -4.50 -13.78 -7.03
N ARG A 126 -5.25 -13.20 -6.07
CA ARG A 126 -6.29 -13.92 -5.30
C ARG A 126 -7.55 -14.23 -6.10
N TRP A 127 -7.91 -13.38 -7.08
CA TRP A 127 -9.14 -13.54 -7.85
C TRP A 127 -9.04 -14.57 -8.97
N ASN A 128 -7.84 -14.80 -9.53
CA ASN A 128 -7.72 -15.55 -10.78
C ASN A 128 -7.09 -16.94 -10.66
N TYR A 129 -6.51 -17.36 -9.52
CA TYR A 129 -5.83 -18.65 -9.46
C TYR A 129 -5.96 -19.44 -8.15
N ASP A 130 -5.96 -20.76 -8.36
CA ASP A 130 -5.92 -21.82 -7.38
C ASP A 130 -4.55 -21.80 -6.66
N LYS A 131 -4.56 -21.41 -5.37
CA LYS A 131 -3.70 -21.79 -4.22
C LYS A 131 -2.17 -22.00 -4.36
N HIS A 132 -1.57 -21.91 -5.54
CA HIS A 132 -0.21 -22.41 -5.82
C HIS A 132 0.82 -21.32 -6.12
N VAL A 133 0.40 -20.08 -6.35
CA VAL A 133 1.33 -18.93 -6.42
C VAL A 133 1.26 -18.19 -5.10
N SER A 134 2.12 -18.57 -4.15
CA SER A 134 2.22 -17.84 -2.90
C SER A 134 2.85 -16.48 -3.17
N LEU A 135 2.27 -15.41 -2.62
CA LEU A 135 2.87 -14.07 -2.72
C LEU A 135 4.33 -14.07 -2.23
N PHE A 136 4.64 -14.90 -1.23
CA PHE A 136 5.99 -15.09 -0.69
C PHE A 136 6.96 -15.66 -1.72
N SER A 137 6.54 -16.66 -2.51
CA SER A 137 7.35 -17.22 -3.60
C SER A 137 7.51 -16.27 -4.78
N VAL A 138 6.55 -15.36 -4.96
CA VAL A 138 6.57 -14.30 -5.97
C VAL A 138 7.50 -13.15 -5.60
N MET A 139 7.57 -12.80 -4.32
CA MET A 139 8.46 -11.78 -3.78
C MET A 139 9.87 -12.32 -3.48
N ASP A 140 10.17 -13.56 -3.90
CA ASP A 140 11.41 -14.30 -3.59
C ASP A 140 11.80 -14.23 -2.10
N MET A 141 10.82 -14.14 -1.20
CA MET A 141 11.08 -14.12 0.25
C MET A 141 11.69 -15.44 0.74
N ASP A 142 11.43 -16.53 0.03
CA ASP A 142 12.00 -17.85 0.32
C ASP A 142 13.50 -17.92 0.03
N ARG A 143 14.04 -16.98 -0.75
CA ARG A 143 15.43 -16.99 -1.24
C ARG A 143 16.35 -15.97 -0.57
N GLY A 144 15.82 -15.11 0.31
CA GLY A 144 16.62 -14.10 1.01
C GLY A 144 17.37 -13.15 0.07
N SER A 145 16.77 -12.80 -1.08
CA SER A 145 17.39 -11.94 -2.08
C SER A 145 17.37 -10.46 -1.67
N ASN A 146 18.17 -9.62 -2.33
CA ASN A 146 18.11 -8.16 -2.16
C ASN A 146 16.68 -7.60 -2.40
N VAL A 147 15.92 -8.23 -3.29
CA VAL A 147 14.52 -7.89 -3.61
C VAL A 147 13.60 -8.08 -2.39
N SER A 148 13.83 -9.13 -1.59
CA SER A 148 13.07 -9.37 -0.36
C SER A 148 13.35 -8.30 0.70
N SER A 149 14.61 -7.91 0.89
CA SER A 149 15.01 -6.85 1.81
C SER A 149 14.43 -5.49 1.38
N GLU A 150 14.47 -5.18 0.09
CA GLU A 150 13.90 -3.95 -0.47
C GLU A 150 12.36 -3.92 -0.34
N THR A 151 11.71 -5.06 -0.53
CA THR A 151 10.25 -5.22 -0.32
C THR A 151 9.89 -5.01 1.14
N ILE A 152 10.64 -5.61 2.07
CA ILE A 152 10.45 -5.43 3.50
C ILE A 152 10.70 -3.96 3.89
N ALA A 153 11.75 -3.34 3.38
CA ALA A 153 12.06 -1.93 3.61
C ALA A 153 10.92 -1.02 3.14
N LEU A 154 10.33 -1.32 1.98
CA LEU A 154 9.20 -0.59 1.41
C LEU A 154 7.92 -0.76 2.24
N VAL A 155 7.59 -1.99 2.66
CA VAL A 155 6.47 -2.30 3.57
C VAL A 155 6.67 -1.63 4.93
N ALA A 156 7.91 -1.67 5.45
CA ALA A 156 8.35 -0.97 6.65
C ALA A 156 8.43 0.56 6.47
N GLY A 157 8.25 1.07 5.26
CA GLY A 157 8.21 2.49 4.92
C GLY A 157 9.53 3.21 5.15
N LEU A 158 10.61 2.44 5.15
CA LEU A 158 11.92 2.97 4.87
C LEU A 158 11.89 3.52 3.44
N ASN A 159 12.78 4.47 3.15
CA ASN A 159 12.85 5.13 1.86
C ASN A 159 13.94 4.45 1.01
N PRO A 160 13.64 3.33 0.31
CA PRO A 160 14.62 2.76 -0.61
C PRO A 160 14.90 3.79 -1.71
N PRO A 161 16.14 3.85 -2.22
CA PRO A 161 16.46 4.71 -3.35
C PRO A 161 15.57 4.38 -4.54
N ARG A 162 15.25 5.40 -5.34
CA ARG A 162 14.22 5.32 -6.41
C ARG A 162 14.47 4.18 -7.40
N MET A 163 15.73 3.90 -7.71
CA MET A 163 16.11 2.83 -8.64
C MET A 163 15.79 1.45 -8.09
N ASN A 164 15.97 1.25 -6.78
CA ASN A 164 15.67 -0.02 -6.12
C ASN A 164 14.17 -0.27 -6.08
N LEU A 165 13.36 0.79 -5.93
CA LEU A 165 11.91 0.68 -6.01
C LEU A 165 11.43 0.18 -7.38
N LEU A 166 11.93 0.81 -8.45
CA LEU A 166 11.60 0.41 -9.83
C LEU A 166 12.09 -1.00 -10.13
N HIS A 167 13.33 -1.31 -9.73
CA HIS A 167 13.90 -2.65 -9.87
C HIS A 167 13.04 -3.70 -9.18
N ASN A 168 12.62 -3.46 -7.93
CA ASN A 168 11.79 -4.38 -7.16
C ASN A 168 10.40 -4.60 -7.82
N LEU A 169 9.74 -3.53 -8.27
CA LEU A 169 8.44 -3.62 -8.94
C LEU A 169 8.54 -4.41 -10.26
N CYS A 170 9.56 -4.13 -11.07
CA CYS A 170 9.81 -4.83 -12.33
C CYS A 170 10.18 -6.30 -12.09
N SER A 171 11.09 -6.58 -11.15
CA SER A 171 11.52 -7.93 -10.79
C SER A 171 10.33 -8.78 -10.31
N THR A 172 9.50 -8.23 -9.43
CA THR A 172 8.28 -8.89 -8.96
C THR A 172 7.31 -9.17 -10.11
N ALA A 173 7.06 -8.20 -11.00
CA ALA A 173 6.15 -8.39 -12.14
C ALA A 173 6.64 -9.48 -13.11
N ILE A 174 7.95 -9.54 -13.39
CA ILE A 174 8.57 -10.57 -14.23
C ILE A 174 8.54 -11.94 -13.53
N GLY A 175 8.83 -11.98 -12.23
CA GLY A 175 8.77 -13.20 -11.42
C GLY A 175 7.38 -13.83 -11.39
N VAL A 176 6.34 -13.02 -11.23
CA VAL A 176 4.93 -13.46 -11.32
C VAL A 176 4.61 -14.00 -12.70
N SER A 177 4.95 -13.23 -13.74
CA SER A 177 4.61 -13.57 -15.12
C SER A 177 5.28 -14.86 -15.57
N SER A 178 6.56 -15.04 -15.24
CA SER A 178 7.32 -16.25 -15.57
C SER A 178 6.75 -17.49 -14.88
N ARG A 179 6.40 -17.41 -13.60
CA ARG A 179 5.81 -18.53 -12.85
C ARG A 179 4.39 -18.87 -13.32
N LEU A 180 3.59 -17.87 -13.71
CA LEU A 180 2.24 -18.10 -14.25
C LEU A 180 2.25 -18.83 -15.60
N LEU A 181 3.30 -18.63 -16.40
CA LEU A 181 3.44 -19.27 -17.71
C LEU A 181 4.01 -20.69 -17.61
N LEU A 182 4.54 -21.09 -16.46
CA LEU A 182 5.05 -22.44 -16.21
C LEU A 182 3.98 -23.39 -15.61
N PRO A 183 4.03 -24.70 -15.90
CA PRO A 183 4.89 -25.35 -16.89
C PRO A 183 4.40 -25.17 -18.34
N PHE A 184 3.12 -24.82 -18.54
CA PHE A 184 2.55 -24.59 -19.87
C PHE A 184 1.73 -23.28 -19.94
N PRO A 185 1.91 -22.46 -20.99
CA PRO A 185 1.15 -21.24 -21.20
C PRO A 185 -0.22 -21.56 -21.80
N SER A 186 -1.26 -21.67 -20.96
CA SER A 186 -2.64 -21.76 -21.44
C SER A 186 -3.17 -20.37 -21.85
N PRO A 187 -4.14 -20.28 -22.78
CA PRO A 187 -4.73 -18.99 -23.18
C PRO A 187 -5.28 -18.18 -22.01
N GLN A 188 -5.85 -18.87 -21.00
CA GLN A 188 -6.30 -18.24 -19.77
C GLN A 188 -5.14 -17.67 -18.94
N ARG A 189 -4.02 -18.41 -18.81
CA ARG A 189 -2.82 -17.93 -18.12
C ARG A 189 -2.21 -16.73 -18.83
N LEU A 190 -2.16 -16.74 -20.16
CA LEU A 190 -1.68 -15.61 -20.96
C LEU A 190 -2.52 -14.34 -20.75
N LEU A 191 -3.85 -14.46 -20.74
CA LEU A 191 -4.74 -13.33 -20.46
C LEU A 191 -4.56 -12.78 -19.05
N VAL A 192 -4.39 -13.65 -18.05
CA VAL A 192 -4.14 -13.24 -16.66
C VAL A 192 -2.78 -12.55 -16.54
N THR A 193 -1.73 -13.12 -17.13
CA THR A 193 -0.40 -12.50 -17.16
C THR A 193 -0.44 -11.13 -17.83
N ALA A 194 -1.14 -10.99 -18.97
CA ALA A 194 -1.30 -9.71 -19.65
C ALA A 194 -2.04 -8.66 -18.80
N ARG A 195 -3.06 -9.06 -18.03
CA ARG A 195 -3.76 -8.17 -17.09
C ARG A 195 -2.85 -7.72 -15.95
N ILE A 196 -2.07 -8.64 -15.39
CA ILE A 196 -1.13 -8.34 -14.30
C ILE A 196 -0.02 -7.42 -14.79
N THR A 197 0.58 -7.68 -15.96
CA THR A 197 1.63 -6.83 -16.52
C THR A 197 1.10 -5.44 -16.90
N LEU A 198 -0.10 -5.36 -17.47
CA LEU A 198 -0.74 -4.07 -17.76
C LEU A 198 -1.05 -3.29 -16.47
N GLY A 199 -1.59 -3.94 -15.45
CA GLY A 199 -1.82 -3.34 -14.14
C GLY A 199 -0.53 -2.93 -13.43
N ALA A 200 0.54 -3.71 -13.57
CA ALA A 200 1.85 -3.34 -13.05
C ALA A 200 2.41 -2.13 -13.81
N ALA A 201 2.28 -2.10 -15.14
CA ALA A 201 2.76 -1.02 -15.98
C ALA A 201 2.06 0.31 -15.68
N THR A 202 0.74 0.32 -15.44
CA THR A 202 0.03 1.56 -15.08
C THR A 202 0.51 2.11 -13.75
N ILE A 203 0.83 1.25 -12.79
CA ILE A 203 1.30 1.65 -11.46
C ILE A 203 2.76 2.11 -11.50
N ILE A 204 3.62 1.42 -12.27
CA ILE A 204 5.00 1.85 -12.54
C ILE A 204 5.00 3.20 -13.27
N LEU A 205 4.15 3.37 -14.28
CA LEU A 205 3.99 4.63 -15.00
C LEU A 205 3.44 5.74 -14.10
N ALA A 206 2.56 5.44 -13.15
CA ALA A 206 2.10 6.40 -12.15
C ALA A 206 3.24 6.78 -11.17
N ALA A 207 4.06 5.81 -10.78
CA ALA A 207 5.25 6.06 -9.96
C ALA A 207 6.32 6.89 -10.71
N LEU A 208 6.39 6.78 -12.04
CA LEU A 208 7.24 7.59 -12.92
C LEU A 208 6.61 8.96 -13.25
N LYS A 209 5.30 9.08 -13.50
CA LYS A 209 4.64 10.38 -13.75
C LYS A 209 4.64 11.30 -12.53
N GLY A 210 5.00 10.77 -11.37
CA GLY A 210 5.37 11.56 -10.21
C GLY A 210 6.72 12.32 -10.34
N TYR A 211 7.14 12.68 -11.55
CA TYR A 211 8.29 13.53 -11.85
C TYR A 211 7.83 14.92 -12.27
#